data_AF-A0AA42P3D7-F1
#
_entry.id   AF-A0AA42P3D7-F1
#
_cell.length_a   1.000
_cell.length_b   1.000
_cell.length_c   1.000
_cell.angle_alpha   90.00
_cell.angle_beta   90.00
_cell.angle_gamma   90.00
#
_symmetry.space_group_name_H-M   'P 1'
#
loop_
_entity.id
_entity.type
_entity.pdbx_description
1 polymer ?
#
loop_
_entity_poly.entity_id
_entity_poly.type
_entity_poly.pdbx_seq_one_letter_code
_entity_poly.pdbx_strand_id
1 'polypeptide(L)'
;MTAARTADVSQQDQASAPNTHVALPVARAFMRTLRVPLALCIAVAGHAAAKPAMSPEQAFELFTKAVLESDADASAKLHRSMMDINHYEAESVADLHQYAPALVQSMVDGLVQFKLFSAKSAHEYGTLMTDAYAGTQCRATGTRAASQYLREEEKVTEIMVQFSCQVPAFNTESGEVTDAAILRKMRKSTKYAFRTWAAMLKSGEKRTMTGEAMLTGDPDTGYFPDAYNLRSLTSVLYSALPAERVDPFAEMERDAE
;
A
#
# COMPACT_ATOMS: atom_id res chain seq x y z
N MET A 1 20.58 -59.07 -25.93
CA MET A 1 21.50 -58.65 -27.01
C MET A 1 21.78 -57.16 -26.78
N THR A 2 22.94 -56.78 -26.21
CA THR A 2 24.25 -56.54 -26.87
C THR A 2 24.26 -55.29 -27.78
N ALA A 3 25.23 -54.36 -27.68
CA ALA A 3 26.29 -54.16 -26.68
C ALA A 3 26.92 -52.75 -26.75
N ALA A 4 27.75 -52.43 -25.75
CA ALA A 4 28.66 -51.30 -25.56
C ALA A 4 29.56 -50.92 -26.79
N ARG A 5 30.21 -49.75 -26.85
CA ARG A 5 31.38 -49.28 -26.05
C ARG A 5 31.61 -47.75 -26.26
N THR A 6 32.18 -46.94 -25.35
CA THR A 6 33.59 -46.80 -24.87
C THR A 6 34.63 -46.73 -26.01
N ALA A 7 35.71 -45.94 -26.00
CA ALA A 7 36.28 -44.95 -25.07
C ALA A 7 36.99 -43.84 -25.92
N ASP A 8 38.00 -43.04 -25.54
CA ASP A 8 38.83 -42.92 -24.32
C ASP A 8 39.49 -41.51 -24.23
N VAL A 9 40.34 -41.27 -23.21
CA VAL A 9 41.22 -40.10 -23.06
C VAL A 9 42.45 -40.17 -23.99
N SER A 10 43.07 -39.03 -24.32
CA SER A 10 44.50 -38.99 -24.65
C SER A 10 45.18 -37.69 -24.23
N GLN A 11 46.38 -37.84 -23.68
CA GLN A 11 47.23 -36.81 -23.08
C GLN A 11 48.67 -37.28 -23.26
N GLN A 12 49.54 -36.49 -23.92
CA GLN A 12 51.02 -36.46 -23.85
C GLN A 12 51.62 -35.89 -25.14
N ASP A 13 52.52 -34.91 -25.02
CA ASP A 13 53.98 -35.04 -25.22
C ASP A 13 54.63 -33.79 -24.59
N GLN A 14 55.74 -33.79 -23.84
CA GLN A 14 57.09 -34.37 -24.03
C GLN A 14 57.89 -33.65 -25.14
N ALA A 15 59.18 -33.29 -24.99
CA ALA A 15 60.16 -33.63 -23.95
C ALA A 15 61.30 -32.57 -23.75
N SER A 16 61.95 -32.65 -22.58
CA SER A 16 63.41 -32.55 -22.33
C SER A 16 64.26 -31.28 -22.56
N ALA A 17 65.33 -31.17 -21.75
CA ALA A 17 66.42 -30.18 -21.76
C ALA A 17 67.74 -30.84 -22.33
N PRO A 18 69.03 -30.41 -22.12
CA PRO A 18 69.62 -29.48 -21.11
C PRO A 18 70.79 -28.55 -21.59
N ASN A 19 71.34 -27.75 -20.64
CA ASN A 19 72.75 -27.27 -20.48
C ASN A 19 73.47 -26.50 -21.64
N THR A 20 74.38 -25.53 -21.43
CA THR A 20 75.09 -24.95 -20.25
C THR A 20 75.46 -23.46 -20.56
N HIS A 21 76.38 -22.66 -19.95
CA HIS A 21 77.46 -22.79 -18.94
C HIS A 21 77.83 -21.42 -18.29
N VAL A 22 78.70 -21.46 -17.26
CA VAL A 22 79.67 -20.43 -16.76
C VAL A 22 79.40 -18.92 -16.94
N ALA A 23 79.16 -18.21 -15.81
CA ALA A 23 80.06 -17.16 -15.28
C ALA A 23 79.64 -16.64 -13.89
N LEU A 24 80.62 -16.42 -13.01
CA LEU A 24 80.58 -15.74 -11.70
C LEU A 24 81.98 -15.09 -11.50
N PRO A 25 82.21 -14.03 -10.69
CA PRO A 25 81.79 -14.01 -9.27
C PRO A 25 81.56 -12.63 -8.58
N VAL A 26 81.31 -12.70 -7.27
CA VAL A 26 81.39 -11.64 -6.23
C VAL A 26 80.50 -10.38 -6.38
N ALA A 27 79.40 -10.38 -5.63
CA ALA A 27 79.00 -9.23 -4.81
C ALA A 27 78.64 -9.73 -3.41
N ARG A 28 79.18 -9.12 -2.34
CA ARG A 28 78.88 -9.54 -0.96
C ARG A 28 77.58 -8.91 -0.47
N ALA A 29 76.87 -9.71 0.33
CA ALA A 29 75.58 -9.44 0.95
C ALA A 29 75.37 -8.03 1.52
N PHE A 30 74.11 -7.59 1.46
CA PHE A 30 73.40 -7.18 2.68
C PHE A 30 71.96 -7.70 2.67
N MET A 31 71.61 -8.50 3.67
CA MET A 31 70.20 -8.83 3.94
C MET A 31 69.51 -7.62 4.57
N ARG A 32 68.42 -7.15 3.96
CA ARG A 32 67.30 -6.56 4.70
C ARG A 32 66.02 -7.28 4.29
N THR A 33 65.55 -8.16 5.17
CA THR A 33 64.34 -8.96 5.03
C THR A 33 63.12 -8.05 5.03
N LEU A 34 62.58 -7.77 3.85
CA LEU A 34 61.30 -7.10 3.71
C LEU A 34 60.18 -8.07 4.11
N ARG A 35 59.86 -8.11 5.42
CA ARG A 35 58.66 -8.79 5.92
C ARG A 35 57.43 -8.05 5.41
N VAL A 36 56.86 -8.52 4.31
CA VAL A 36 55.51 -8.16 3.91
C VAL A 36 54.55 -8.94 4.81
N PRO A 37 53.81 -8.30 5.74
CA PRO A 37 52.67 -8.96 6.35
C PRO A 37 51.61 -9.12 5.25
N LEU A 38 51.38 -10.35 4.79
CA LEU A 38 50.26 -10.65 3.91
C LEU A 38 48.97 -10.54 4.73
N ALA A 39 48.50 -9.31 4.93
CA ALA A 39 47.27 -9.01 5.63
C ALA A 39 46.11 -9.58 4.82
N LEU A 40 45.70 -10.80 5.18
CA LEU A 40 44.55 -11.46 4.59
C LEU A 40 43.29 -10.74 5.10
N CYS A 41 42.96 -9.63 4.47
CA CYS A 41 41.68 -8.96 4.62
C CYS A 41 40.60 -9.88 4.04
N ILE A 42 40.18 -10.84 4.86
CA ILE A 42 38.94 -11.58 4.66
C ILE A 42 37.83 -10.54 4.80
N ALA A 43 37.49 -9.91 3.68
CA ALA A 43 36.28 -9.14 3.54
C ALA A 43 35.13 -10.13 3.70
N VAL A 44 34.66 -10.29 4.94
CA VAL A 44 33.40 -10.96 5.24
C VAL A 44 32.33 -10.07 4.61
N ALA A 45 32.00 -10.37 3.35
CA ALA A 45 30.87 -9.81 2.65
C ALA A 45 29.59 -10.37 3.29
N GLY A 46 29.32 -9.93 4.52
CA GLY A 46 28.00 -10.02 5.11
C GLY A 46 27.09 -9.24 4.17
N HIS A 47 26.26 -9.98 3.44
CA HIS A 47 25.23 -9.41 2.58
C HIS A 47 24.18 -8.83 3.52
N ALA A 48 24.45 -7.63 4.02
CA ALA A 48 23.45 -6.80 4.65
C ALA A 48 22.41 -6.49 3.57
N ALA A 49 21.29 -7.21 3.63
CA ALA A 49 20.09 -6.93 2.86
C ALA A 49 19.87 -5.41 2.82
N ALA A 50 19.70 -4.86 1.62
CA ALA A 50 19.49 -3.43 1.47
C ALA A 50 18.22 -3.09 2.24
N LYS A 51 18.30 -2.22 3.25
CA LYS A 51 17.10 -1.87 4.00
C LYS A 51 16.16 -1.12 3.03
N PRO A 52 14.92 -1.58 2.81
CA PRO A 52 14.01 -0.92 1.90
C PRO A 52 13.79 0.54 2.30
N ALA A 53 13.69 1.41 1.30
CA ALA A 53 13.67 2.87 1.48
C ALA A 53 12.41 3.37 2.23
N MET A 54 11.38 2.54 2.32
CA MET A 54 10.10 2.79 2.96
C MET A 54 9.67 1.56 3.75
N SER A 55 9.09 1.73 4.93
CA SER A 55 8.48 0.61 5.66
C SER A 55 7.05 0.32 5.18
N PRO A 56 6.52 -0.90 5.38
CA PRO A 56 5.12 -1.24 5.10
C PRO A 56 4.10 -0.24 5.65
N GLU A 57 4.32 0.18 6.89
CA GLU A 57 3.51 1.16 7.61
C GLU A 57 3.52 2.51 6.89
N GLN A 58 4.70 2.95 6.44
CA GLN A 58 4.86 4.23 5.73
C GLN A 58 4.23 4.20 4.33
N ALA A 59 4.33 3.07 3.61
CA ALA A 59 3.68 2.91 2.32
C ALA A 59 2.15 2.95 2.45
N PHE A 60 1.60 2.25 3.45
CA PHE A 60 0.16 2.28 3.75
C PHE A 60 -0.34 3.64 4.28
N GLU A 61 0.47 4.36 5.06
CA GLU A 61 0.13 5.73 5.49
C GLU A 61 0.16 6.74 4.34
N LEU A 62 1.04 6.58 3.33
CA LEU A 62 0.96 7.39 2.11
C LEU A 62 -0.28 7.04 1.26
N PHE A 63 -0.61 5.75 1.13
CA PHE A 63 -1.79 5.28 0.41
C PHE A 63 -3.10 5.80 1.02
N THR A 64 -3.26 5.67 2.33
CA THR A 64 -4.46 6.19 3.03
C THR A 64 -4.59 7.70 2.91
N LYS A 65 -3.48 8.45 2.99
CA LYS A 65 -3.45 9.89 2.75
C LYS A 65 -3.85 10.26 1.32
N ALA A 66 -3.32 9.57 0.32
CA ALA A 66 -3.71 9.81 -1.06
C ALA A 66 -5.22 9.53 -1.26
N VAL A 67 -5.69 8.34 -0.88
CA VAL A 67 -7.08 7.90 -1.10
C VAL A 67 -8.12 8.72 -0.32
N LEU A 68 -7.84 9.09 0.94
CA LEU A 68 -8.81 9.71 1.85
C LEU A 68 -8.56 11.21 2.04
N GLU A 69 -7.34 11.61 2.36
CA GLU A 69 -6.98 13.03 2.53
C GLU A 69 -6.82 13.77 1.19
N SER A 70 -6.97 13.08 0.05
CA SER A 70 -6.75 13.60 -1.32
C SER A 70 -5.31 14.13 -1.52
N ASP A 71 -4.35 13.58 -0.78
CA ASP A 71 -2.96 14.06 -0.70
C ASP A 71 -2.17 13.67 -1.98
N ALA A 72 -2.10 14.61 -2.92
CA ALA A 72 -1.38 14.45 -4.18
C ALA A 72 0.14 14.28 -4.00
N ASP A 73 0.74 14.87 -2.96
CA ASP A 73 2.15 14.67 -2.64
C ASP A 73 2.40 13.26 -2.09
N ALA A 74 1.47 12.71 -1.30
CA ALA A 74 1.53 11.32 -0.88
C ALA A 74 1.34 10.35 -2.06
N SER A 75 0.37 10.62 -2.95
CA SER A 75 0.15 9.87 -4.21
C SER A 75 1.43 9.85 -5.05
N ALA A 76 2.00 11.02 -5.33
CA ALA A 76 3.22 11.17 -6.13
C ALA A 76 4.48 10.62 -5.44
N LYS A 77 4.53 10.58 -4.10
CA LYS A 77 5.65 9.96 -3.36
C LYS A 77 5.54 8.43 -3.38
N LEU A 78 4.36 7.88 -3.17
CA LEU A 78 4.11 6.44 -3.22
C LEU A 78 4.41 5.89 -4.62
N HIS A 79 3.82 6.50 -5.66
CA HIS A 79 4.06 6.14 -7.05
C HIS A 79 5.55 6.16 -7.42
N ARG A 80 6.28 7.25 -7.12
CA ARG A 80 7.73 7.30 -7.37
C ARG A 80 8.50 6.20 -6.64
N SER A 81 8.17 5.93 -5.38
CA SER A 81 8.86 4.89 -4.60
C SER A 81 8.65 3.48 -5.16
N MET A 82 7.51 3.25 -5.84
CA MET A 82 7.22 2.00 -6.56
C MET A 82 7.87 1.97 -7.95
N MET A 83 7.97 3.10 -8.65
CA MET A 83 8.69 3.22 -9.93
C MET A 83 10.21 3.06 -9.77
N ASP A 84 10.80 3.61 -8.69
CA ASP A 84 12.24 3.54 -8.40
C ASP A 84 12.73 2.08 -8.23
N ILE A 85 11.82 1.14 -7.92
CA ILE A 85 12.09 -0.31 -7.82
C ILE A 85 11.44 -1.14 -8.96
N ASN A 86 10.82 -0.50 -9.95
CA ASN A 86 10.06 -1.15 -11.04
C ASN A 86 8.97 -2.12 -10.53
N HIS A 87 8.20 -1.71 -9.51
CA HIS A 87 7.09 -2.51 -8.98
C HIS A 87 5.93 -2.59 -9.99
N TYR A 88 5.40 -3.79 -10.23
CA TYR A 88 4.40 -4.03 -11.30
C TYR A 88 3.07 -3.24 -11.11
N GLU A 89 2.70 -2.91 -9.87
CA GLU A 89 1.52 -2.08 -9.54
C GLU A 89 1.79 -0.55 -9.52
N ALA A 90 2.98 -0.06 -9.91
CA ALA A 90 3.33 1.35 -9.72
C ALA A 90 2.35 2.34 -10.39
N GLU A 91 1.87 2.03 -11.59
CA GLU A 91 0.87 2.86 -12.30
C GLU A 91 -0.51 2.81 -11.62
N SER A 92 -0.86 1.73 -10.89
CA SER A 92 -2.19 1.60 -10.26
C SER A 92 -2.36 2.47 -9.00
N VAL A 93 -1.25 3.08 -8.52
CA VAL A 93 -1.24 4.04 -7.40
C VAL A 93 -1.03 5.51 -7.82
N ALA A 94 -0.85 5.80 -9.11
CA ALA A 94 -0.48 7.14 -9.57
C ALA A 94 -1.48 8.23 -9.16
N ASP A 95 -2.78 8.00 -9.43
CA ASP A 95 -3.87 8.98 -9.29
C ASP A 95 -4.78 8.73 -8.08
N LEU A 96 -4.32 8.05 -7.03
CA LEU A 96 -5.11 7.76 -5.82
C LEU A 96 -5.70 9.02 -5.16
N HIS A 97 -5.00 10.16 -5.26
CA HIS A 97 -5.50 11.46 -4.79
C HIS A 97 -6.81 11.93 -5.45
N GLN A 98 -7.18 11.38 -6.60
CA GLN A 98 -8.44 11.67 -7.29
C GLN A 98 -9.62 10.81 -6.77
N TYR A 99 -9.36 9.77 -5.95
CA TYR A 99 -10.35 8.76 -5.60
C TYR A 99 -11.50 9.29 -4.73
N ALA A 100 -11.23 9.91 -3.58
CA ALA A 100 -12.27 10.51 -2.75
C ALA A 100 -13.04 11.63 -3.48
N PRO A 101 -12.41 12.55 -4.23
CA PRO A 101 -13.12 13.51 -5.08
C PRO A 101 -14.06 12.86 -6.10
N ALA A 102 -13.63 11.80 -6.80
CA ALA A 102 -14.45 11.08 -7.77
C ALA A 102 -15.64 10.36 -7.12
N LEU A 103 -15.43 9.72 -5.96
CA LEU A 103 -16.48 9.10 -5.15
C LEU A 103 -17.52 10.12 -4.68
N VAL A 104 -17.06 11.25 -4.13
CA VAL A 104 -17.93 12.37 -3.72
C VAL A 104 -18.73 12.89 -4.90
N GLN A 105 -18.10 13.14 -6.05
CA GLN A 105 -18.79 13.65 -7.23
C GLN A 105 -19.86 12.66 -7.73
N SER A 106 -19.55 11.36 -7.83
CA SER A 106 -20.51 10.33 -8.22
C SER A 106 -21.73 10.27 -7.28
N MET A 107 -21.55 10.55 -5.98
CA MET A 107 -22.64 10.61 -5.03
C MET A 107 -23.45 11.90 -5.12
N VAL A 108 -22.79 13.05 -5.34
CA VAL A 108 -23.47 14.33 -5.61
C VAL A 108 -24.36 14.22 -6.85
N ASP A 109 -23.85 13.64 -7.94
CA ASP A 109 -24.61 13.44 -9.17
C ASP A 109 -25.78 12.47 -8.97
N GLY A 110 -25.59 11.37 -8.25
CA GLY A 110 -26.69 10.46 -7.88
C GLY A 110 -27.79 11.15 -7.07
N LEU A 111 -27.42 11.93 -6.05
CA LEU A 111 -28.37 12.68 -5.21
C LEU A 111 -29.21 13.70 -6.00
N VAL A 112 -28.68 14.23 -7.12
CA VAL A 112 -29.39 15.12 -8.05
C VAL A 112 -30.21 14.32 -9.08
N GLN A 113 -29.64 13.28 -9.67
CA GLN A 113 -30.28 12.42 -10.68
C GLN A 113 -31.56 11.77 -10.16
N PHE A 114 -31.51 11.20 -8.95
CA PHE A 114 -32.66 10.59 -8.28
C PHE A 114 -33.56 11.63 -7.58
N LYS A 115 -33.31 12.94 -7.80
CA LYS A 115 -34.09 14.08 -7.27
C LYS A 115 -34.21 14.13 -5.74
N LEU A 116 -33.34 13.41 -5.03
CA LEU A 116 -33.30 13.38 -3.57
C LEU A 116 -32.96 14.78 -3.03
N PHE A 117 -31.93 15.43 -3.59
CA PHE A 117 -31.54 16.79 -3.24
C PHE A 117 -31.59 17.75 -4.43
N SER A 118 -31.74 19.04 -4.15
CA SER A 118 -31.41 20.09 -5.12
C SER A 118 -29.90 20.11 -5.37
N ALA A 119 -29.45 20.49 -6.57
CA ALA A 119 -28.02 20.56 -6.91
C ALA A 119 -27.18 21.36 -5.90
N LYS A 120 -27.74 22.45 -5.35
CA LYS A 120 -27.09 23.21 -4.28
C LYS A 120 -26.89 22.36 -3.01
N SER A 121 -27.93 21.67 -2.55
CA SER A 121 -27.85 20.85 -1.34
C SER A 121 -27.02 19.58 -1.53
N ALA A 122 -27.00 19.00 -2.74
CA ALA A 122 -26.11 17.90 -3.08
C ALA A 122 -24.63 18.35 -3.03
N HIS A 123 -24.29 19.49 -3.64
CA HIS A 123 -22.93 20.04 -3.58
C HIS A 123 -22.50 20.45 -2.16
N GLU A 124 -23.43 21.02 -1.37
CA GLU A 124 -23.24 21.27 0.07
C GLU A 124 -22.97 19.96 0.85
N TYR A 125 -23.64 18.86 0.49
CA TYR A 125 -23.35 17.53 1.04
C TYR A 125 -21.97 17.00 0.63
N GLY A 126 -21.60 17.12 -0.65
CA GLY A 126 -20.31 16.68 -1.18
C GLY A 126 -19.12 17.39 -0.52
N THR A 127 -19.26 18.69 -0.26
CA THR A 127 -18.26 19.46 0.50
C THR A 127 -18.05 18.86 1.89
N LEU A 128 -19.12 18.56 2.61
CA LEU A 128 -19.06 17.97 3.96
C LEU A 128 -18.52 16.53 3.97
N MET A 129 -18.75 15.74 2.92
CA MET A 129 -18.10 14.44 2.75
C MET A 129 -16.60 14.57 2.50
N THR A 130 -16.18 15.56 1.69
CA THR A 130 -14.76 15.87 1.44
C THR A 130 -14.05 16.30 2.72
N ASP A 131 -14.65 17.23 3.48
CA ASP A 131 -14.16 17.67 4.79
C ASP A 131 -14.02 16.48 5.78
N ALA A 132 -14.96 15.53 5.74
CA ALA A 132 -14.92 14.33 6.58
C ALA A 132 -13.84 13.33 6.16
N TYR A 133 -13.59 13.14 4.86
CA TYR A 133 -12.49 12.32 4.36
C TYR A 133 -11.12 12.94 4.67
N ALA A 134 -10.94 14.25 4.46
CA ALA A 134 -9.75 14.98 4.92
C ALA A 134 -9.59 14.96 6.44
N GLY A 135 -10.69 14.87 7.19
CA GLY A 135 -10.72 14.64 8.63
C GLY A 135 -10.42 13.20 9.06
N THR A 136 -10.29 12.24 8.14
CA THR A 136 -10.14 10.80 8.44
C THR A 136 -8.67 10.41 8.61
N GLN A 137 -8.17 10.57 9.84
CA GLN A 137 -6.78 10.29 10.17
C GLN A 137 -6.57 8.77 10.37
N CYS A 138 -5.98 8.12 9.36
CA CYS A 138 -5.54 6.73 9.41
C CYS A 138 -4.08 6.62 9.85
N ARG A 139 -3.75 5.58 10.64
CA ARG A 139 -2.39 5.20 11.03
C ARG A 139 -2.21 3.70 10.98
N ALA A 140 -1.01 3.26 10.63
CA ALA A 140 -0.63 1.85 10.77
C ALA A 140 -0.37 1.54 12.26
N THR A 141 -0.84 0.39 12.73
CA THR A 141 -0.70 -0.06 14.13
C THR A 141 0.28 -1.23 14.28
N GLY A 142 0.71 -1.84 13.17
CA GLY A 142 1.76 -2.86 13.14
C GLY A 142 1.72 -3.71 11.87
N THR A 143 2.76 -4.50 11.66
CA THR A 143 2.91 -5.40 10.51
C THR A 143 3.11 -6.84 10.98
N ARG A 144 2.50 -7.80 10.26
CA ARG A 144 2.71 -9.25 10.44
C ARG A 144 2.89 -9.94 9.08
N ALA A 145 3.60 -11.07 9.05
CA ALA A 145 3.64 -11.90 7.84
C ALA A 145 2.23 -12.42 7.48
N ALA A 146 1.95 -12.57 6.17
CA ALA A 146 0.68 -13.10 5.68
C ALA A 146 0.87 -14.37 4.84
N SER A 147 1.57 -14.30 3.70
CA SER A 147 1.70 -15.43 2.77
C SER A 147 2.99 -15.37 1.92
N GLN A 148 3.33 -16.49 1.27
CA GLN A 148 4.28 -16.56 0.16
C GLN A 148 3.75 -17.57 -0.87
N TYR A 149 3.73 -17.20 -2.16
CA TYR A 149 3.22 -18.04 -3.24
C TYR A 149 3.92 -17.73 -4.56
N LEU A 150 3.60 -18.50 -5.60
CA LEU A 150 4.05 -18.25 -6.97
C LEU A 150 2.89 -17.66 -7.79
N ARG A 151 3.17 -16.57 -8.51
CA ARG A 151 2.29 -15.98 -9.53
C ARG A 151 3.11 -15.88 -10.81
N GLU A 152 2.68 -16.57 -11.87
CA GLU A 152 3.35 -16.53 -13.18
C GLU A 152 4.87 -16.80 -13.11
N GLU A 153 5.23 -17.85 -12.35
CA GLU A 153 6.61 -18.27 -12.00
C GLU A 153 7.38 -17.34 -11.05
N GLU A 154 6.94 -16.10 -10.84
CA GLU A 154 7.51 -15.17 -9.85
C GLU A 154 7.06 -15.46 -8.42
N LYS A 155 7.94 -15.22 -7.44
CA LYS A 155 7.64 -15.42 -6.02
C LYS A 155 7.12 -14.14 -5.36
N VAL A 156 5.80 -14.06 -5.18
CA VAL A 156 5.15 -12.99 -4.41
C VAL A 156 5.27 -13.28 -2.91
N THR A 157 5.67 -12.27 -2.14
CA THR A 157 5.56 -12.29 -0.67
C THR A 157 4.49 -11.30 -0.23
N GLU A 158 3.62 -11.73 0.67
CA GLU A 158 2.54 -10.91 1.24
C GLU A 158 2.76 -10.71 2.75
N ILE A 159 2.54 -9.48 3.17
CA ILE A 159 2.47 -9.09 4.58
C ILE A 159 1.12 -8.42 4.85
N MET A 160 0.69 -8.41 6.10
CA MET A 160 -0.50 -7.71 6.54
C MET A 160 -0.12 -6.51 7.40
N VAL A 161 -0.47 -5.30 6.95
CA VAL A 161 -0.47 -4.10 7.78
C VAL A 161 -1.81 -4.00 8.49
N GLN A 162 -1.75 -3.86 9.81
CA GLN A 162 -2.89 -3.54 10.66
C GLN A 162 -3.00 -2.03 10.77
N PHE A 163 -4.23 -1.48 10.77
CA PHE A 163 -4.44 -0.04 10.81
C PHE A 163 -5.61 0.38 11.69
N SER A 164 -5.62 1.67 12.03
CA SER A 164 -6.67 2.36 12.79
C SER A 164 -6.95 3.73 12.18
N CYS A 165 -8.22 4.05 11.94
CA CYS A 165 -8.68 5.31 11.35
C CYS A 165 -9.71 6.00 12.26
N GLN A 166 -9.56 7.32 12.44
CA GLN A 166 -10.55 8.16 13.13
C GLN A 166 -11.59 8.70 12.14
N VAL A 167 -12.78 8.09 12.11
CA VAL A 167 -13.83 8.36 11.12
C VAL A 167 -15.03 9.09 11.74
N PRO A 168 -15.91 9.72 10.94
CA PRO A 168 -17.22 10.17 11.42
C PRO A 168 -18.02 9.02 12.06
N ALA A 169 -18.59 9.27 13.23
CA ALA A 169 -19.62 8.41 13.78
C ALA A 169 -20.97 8.77 13.15
N PHE A 170 -21.34 8.08 12.06
CA PHE A 170 -22.75 7.94 11.65
C PHE A 170 -23.54 7.04 12.62
N ASN A 171 -23.37 7.31 13.92
CA ASN A 171 -24.24 7.02 15.04
C ASN A 171 -25.08 5.73 14.89
N THR A 172 -24.36 4.61 15.00
CA THR A 172 -24.91 3.33 15.42
C THR A 172 -24.90 3.16 16.95
N GLU A 173 -24.32 4.12 17.68
CA GLU A 173 -23.91 3.98 19.08
C GLU A 173 -24.35 5.14 20.01
N SER A 174 -24.61 6.35 19.49
CA SER A 174 -24.96 7.55 20.29
C SER A 174 -26.43 8.03 20.17
N GLY A 175 -27.34 7.15 19.74
CA GLY A 175 -28.79 7.31 19.84
C GLY A 175 -29.48 8.19 18.77
N GLU A 176 -28.96 9.39 18.48
CA GLU A 176 -29.67 10.41 17.68
C GLU A 176 -30.30 9.94 16.34
N VAL A 177 -29.63 9.11 15.52
CA VAL A 177 -30.25 8.51 14.29
C VAL A 177 -30.65 7.05 14.43
N THR A 178 -30.60 6.47 15.64
CA THR A 178 -31.33 5.23 15.96
C THR A 178 -32.68 5.50 16.64
N ASP A 179 -32.92 6.74 17.10
CA ASP A 179 -34.21 7.17 17.64
C ASP A 179 -35.34 7.08 16.59
N ALA A 180 -36.41 6.38 16.97
CA ALA A 180 -37.52 6.07 16.07
C ALA A 180 -38.34 7.32 15.64
N ALA A 181 -38.34 8.39 16.43
CA ALA A 181 -39.03 9.64 16.09
C ALA A 181 -38.20 10.51 15.13
N ILE A 182 -36.88 10.57 15.32
CA ILE A 182 -35.94 11.21 14.40
C ILE A 182 -35.94 10.47 13.05
N LEU A 183 -35.82 9.13 13.07
CA LEU A 183 -35.94 8.30 11.86
C LEU A 183 -37.26 8.52 11.12
N ARG A 184 -38.40 8.46 11.83
CA ARG A 184 -39.73 8.73 11.24
C ARG A 184 -39.84 10.15 10.67
N LYS A 185 -39.12 11.13 11.21
CA LYS A 185 -39.08 12.52 10.73
C LYS A 185 -38.14 12.71 9.54
N MET A 186 -37.07 11.91 9.44
CA MET A 186 -36.17 11.87 8.28
C MET A 186 -36.89 11.28 7.06
N ARG A 187 -37.55 10.12 7.20
CA ARG A 187 -38.39 9.51 6.15
C ARG A 187 -39.46 10.48 5.61
N LYS A 188 -40.07 11.26 6.51
CA LYS A 188 -41.10 12.26 6.17
C LYS A 188 -40.55 13.60 5.66
N SER A 189 -39.23 13.81 5.63
CA SER A 189 -38.66 15.07 5.16
C SER A 189 -37.19 14.94 4.77
N THR A 190 -36.94 14.83 3.47
CA THR A 190 -35.60 14.83 2.87
C THR A 190 -34.75 16.05 3.28
N LYS A 191 -35.39 17.21 3.49
CA LYS A 191 -34.76 18.44 4.02
C LYS A 191 -34.36 18.33 5.49
N TYR A 192 -35.05 17.50 6.28
CA TYR A 192 -34.63 17.18 7.66
C TYR A 192 -33.50 16.16 7.65
N ALA A 193 -33.64 15.06 6.89
CA ALA A 193 -32.60 14.04 6.73
C ALA A 193 -31.24 14.64 6.31
N PHE A 194 -31.23 15.47 5.25
CA PHE A 194 -30.07 16.25 4.83
C PHE A 194 -29.43 17.03 5.98
N ARG A 195 -30.23 17.78 6.75
CA ARG A 195 -29.73 18.62 7.85
C ARG A 195 -29.14 17.80 8.99
N THR A 196 -29.73 16.65 9.31
CA THR A 196 -29.19 15.72 10.31
C THR A 196 -27.83 15.20 9.85
N TRP A 197 -27.74 14.60 8.65
CA TRP A 197 -26.48 14.07 8.13
C TRP A 197 -25.38 15.13 7.95
N ALA A 198 -25.75 16.34 7.48
CA ALA A 198 -24.83 17.46 7.37
C ALA A 198 -24.27 17.92 8.74
N ALA A 199 -25.10 17.92 9.80
CA ALA A 199 -24.64 18.22 11.15
C ALA A 199 -23.73 17.13 11.73
N MET A 200 -24.02 15.86 11.41
CA MET A 200 -23.20 14.71 11.82
C MET A 200 -21.82 14.71 11.14
N LEU A 201 -21.74 14.99 9.83
CA LEU A 201 -20.46 15.15 9.12
C LEU A 201 -19.63 16.30 9.70
N LYS A 202 -20.28 17.44 9.99
CA LYS A 202 -19.61 18.67 10.41
C LYS A 202 -19.14 18.68 11.87
N SER A 203 -19.89 18.03 12.76
CA SER A 203 -19.75 18.19 14.22
C SER A 203 -20.17 16.97 15.03
N GLY A 204 -20.41 15.83 14.39
CA GLY A 204 -20.65 14.56 15.07
C GLY A 204 -19.39 14.05 15.78
N GLU A 205 -19.59 13.06 16.64
CA GLU A 205 -18.49 12.34 17.29
C GLU A 205 -17.62 11.62 16.24
N LYS A 206 -16.35 11.37 16.59
CA LYS A 206 -15.51 10.43 15.83
C LYS A 206 -15.47 9.08 16.52
N ARG A 207 -15.45 8.02 15.72
CA ARG A 207 -15.25 6.64 16.18
C ARG A 207 -13.97 6.06 15.58
N THR A 208 -13.38 5.11 16.28
CA THR A 208 -12.22 4.37 15.77
C THR A 208 -12.68 3.23 14.90
N MET A 209 -12.12 3.10 13.70
CA MET A 209 -12.26 1.91 12.85
C MET A 209 -10.91 1.25 12.64
N THR A 210 -10.82 -0.03 12.95
CA THR A 210 -9.61 -0.85 12.70
C THR A 210 -9.81 -1.77 11.51
N GLY A 211 -8.73 -2.09 10.80
CA GLY A 211 -8.75 -3.04 9.70
C GLY A 211 -7.37 -3.62 9.42
N GLU A 212 -7.30 -4.46 8.39
CA GLU A 212 -6.07 -5.06 7.88
C GLU A 212 -5.98 -4.86 6.35
N ALA A 213 -4.78 -4.62 5.85
CA ALA A 213 -4.46 -4.45 4.43
C ALA A 213 -3.25 -5.31 4.05
N MET A 214 -3.40 -6.11 3.00
CA MET A 214 -2.36 -7.02 2.54
C MET A 214 -1.51 -6.35 1.47
N LEU A 215 -0.22 -6.20 1.73
CA LEU A 215 0.74 -5.55 0.82
C LEU A 215 1.59 -6.60 0.11
N THR A 216 1.88 -6.37 -1.17
CA THR A 216 2.78 -7.20 -1.99
C THR A 216 4.17 -6.56 -2.06
N GLY A 217 5.18 -7.37 -2.40
CA GLY A 217 6.56 -6.93 -2.54
C GLY A 217 7.57 -7.96 -2.02
N ASP A 218 8.72 -7.49 -1.57
CA ASP A 218 9.83 -8.32 -1.07
C ASP A 218 10.63 -7.64 0.07
N PRO A 219 11.48 -8.38 0.81
CA PRO A 219 12.22 -7.84 1.96
C PRO A 219 13.29 -6.79 1.63
N ASP A 220 13.81 -6.76 0.40
CA ASP A 220 14.96 -5.95 -0.02
C ASP A 220 14.50 -4.64 -0.72
N THR A 221 13.45 -4.69 -1.54
CA THR A 221 12.88 -3.49 -2.20
C THR A 221 11.82 -2.80 -1.35
N GLY A 222 11.00 -3.59 -0.62
CA GLY A 222 9.94 -3.14 0.25
C GLY A 222 8.59 -3.78 -0.08
N TYR A 223 7.56 -3.39 0.67
CA TYR A 223 6.19 -3.85 0.48
C TYR A 223 5.26 -2.66 0.32
N PHE A 224 4.42 -2.70 -0.70
CA PHE A 224 3.64 -1.57 -1.16
C PHE A 224 2.16 -1.94 -1.32
N PRO A 225 1.25 -0.97 -1.10
CA PRO A 225 -0.15 -1.13 -1.43
C PRO A 225 -0.41 -0.93 -2.92
N ASP A 226 -1.49 -1.55 -3.40
CA ASP A 226 -1.98 -1.50 -4.78
C ASP A 226 -3.42 -0.95 -4.84
N ALA A 227 -4.00 -0.88 -6.04
CA ALA A 227 -5.41 -0.51 -6.20
C ALA A 227 -6.40 -1.51 -5.56
N TYR A 228 -6.04 -2.77 -5.31
CA TYR A 228 -6.90 -3.71 -4.59
C TYR A 228 -7.00 -3.39 -3.09
N ASN A 229 -6.00 -2.71 -2.49
CA ASN A 229 -6.07 -2.26 -1.09
C ASN A 229 -7.18 -1.22 -0.82
N LEU A 230 -7.77 -0.62 -1.86
CA LEU A 230 -9.02 0.16 -1.73
C LEU A 230 -10.13 -0.69 -1.07
N ARG A 231 -10.13 -2.01 -1.28
CA ARG A 231 -11.08 -2.94 -0.63
C ARG A 231 -10.93 -2.96 0.89
N SER A 232 -9.71 -2.89 1.42
CA SER A 232 -9.48 -2.77 2.87
C SER A 232 -9.99 -1.44 3.44
N LEU A 233 -10.02 -0.38 2.63
CA LEU A 233 -10.56 0.92 3.01
C LEU A 233 -12.07 1.06 2.80
N THR A 234 -12.77 0.07 2.19
CA THR A 234 -14.22 0.16 1.89
C THR A 234 -15.03 0.64 3.08
N SER A 235 -14.88 0.02 4.26
CA SER A 235 -15.69 0.38 5.43
C SER A 235 -15.31 1.74 6.04
N VAL A 236 -14.14 2.30 5.69
CA VAL A 236 -13.70 3.66 6.04
C VAL A 236 -14.24 4.67 5.02
N LEU A 237 -14.19 4.37 3.71
CA LEU A 237 -14.80 5.17 2.66
C LEU A 237 -16.32 5.30 2.84
N TYR A 238 -17.00 4.20 3.15
CA TYR A 238 -18.44 4.18 3.44
C TYR A 238 -18.79 4.77 4.83
N SER A 239 -17.81 5.16 5.66
CA SER A 239 -18.06 5.74 6.99
C SER A 239 -18.47 7.21 6.97
N ALA A 240 -18.17 7.95 5.90
CA ALA A 240 -18.68 9.30 5.67
C ALA A 240 -20.09 9.32 5.06
N LEU A 241 -20.68 8.14 4.83
CA LEU A 241 -21.94 7.98 4.12
C LEU A 241 -23.08 7.63 5.09
N PRO A 242 -24.32 8.06 4.81
CA PRO A 242 -25.47 7.64 5.61
C PRO A 242 -25.78 6.18 5.27
N ALA A 243 -25.30 5.27 6.12
CA ALA A 243 -25.14 3.87 5.76
C ALA A 243 -26.44 3.16 5.33
N GLU A 244 -26.31 2.26 4.36
CA GLU A 244 -27.35 1.47 3.68
C GLU A 244 -28.27 0.64 4.60
N ARG A 245 -27.96 0.56 5.90
CA ARG A 245 -28.83 -0.05 6.92
C ARG A 245 -30.04 0.81 7.27
N VAL A 246 -30.02 2.10 6.93
CA VAL A 246 -31.16 3.01 7.02
C VAL A 246 -31.19 3.91 5.80
N ASP A 247 -31.60 3.37 4.65
CA ASP A 247 -32.16 4.20 3.60
C ASP A 247 -33.54 4.72 4.08
N PRO A 248 -33.73 6.04 4.28
CA PRO A 248 -35.03 6.59 4.67
C PRO A 248 -35.97 6.80 3.46
N PHE A 249 -35.49 6.56 2.23
CA PHE A 249 -36.23 6.73 0.98
C PHE A 249 -36.75 5.40 0.40
N ALA A 250 -36.21 4.24 0.80
CA ALA A 250 -36.70 2.90 0.44
C ALA A 250 -38.17 2.59 0.84
N GLU A 251 -38.81 3.42 1.66
CA GLU A 251 -40.27 3.41 1.88
C GLU A 251 -41.01 4.45 1.02
N MET A 252 -40.35 5.55 0.67
CA MET A 252 -40.91 6.65 -0.12
C MET A 252 -41.13 6.27 -1.60
N GLU A 253 -40.39 5.28 -2.12
CA GLU A 253 -40.64 4.68 -3.44
C GLU A 253 -41.89 3.78 -3.46
N ARG A 254 -42.33 3.25 -2.31
CA ARG A 254 -43.49 2.34 -2.20
C ARG A 254 -44.83 3.05 -2.00
N ASP A 255 -44.80 4.34 -1.66
CA ASP A 255 -45.99 5.21 -1.59
C ASP A 255 -46.23 5.97 -2.93
N ALA A 256 -45.60 5.53 -4.02
CA ALA A 256 -45.60 6.19 -5.34
C ALA A 256 -46.21 5.35 -6.50
N GLU A 257 -46.75 4.17 -6.19
CA GLU A 257 -47.54 3.30 -7.10
C GLU A 257 -49.04 3.33 -6.74
#